data_AF-A0A0Q5M1A2-F1
#
_entry.id   AF-A0A0Q5M1A2-F1
#
_cell.length_a   1.000
_cell.length_b   1.000
_cell.length_c   1.000
_cell.angle_alpha   90.00
_cell.angle_beta   90.00
_cell.angle_gamma   90.00
#
_symmetry.space_group_name_H-M   'P 1'
#
loop_
_entity.id
_entity.type
_entity.pdbx_description
1 polymer ?
#
loop_
_entity_poly.entity_id
_entity_poly.type
_entity_poly.pdbx_seq_one_letter_code
_entity_poly.pdbx_strand_id
1 'polypeptide(L)'
;MTRVISPNRDLTVDAAKAIAIIAVVLGHVIQGVAASGIIDGDSDAYAMANRFLYLFHMPVFAFLTALFVSRAAQRDGTARYFRSRVVTLVYLYVLWSLLQGTVRMLTGSLVNYPTSPLEIVQLWAPEGQLWFLAWLIVMTTAAVIVQPWRSRTRAVLALALAGLVSLALWGIPFSYFGTQGLGLSVYFIAGTVWGAPRFTAQVQAVPTIVCWIGAVAGWALVAALVVVTRATPPTIEGDFRTAGSTAFGVVGSLAGVVAVIATSRLLSRAGPAAGWLALVGTRTLEIFLAHILATSGTRIVLSLAGVDDPAVHIVAGTIAGVGLPLLLWAVCARLRFPWLFAAPRALVGRPAPRSETERLRAA
;
A
#
# COMPACT_ATOMS: atom_id res chain seq x y z
N MET A 1 -8.63 -18.25 12.32
CA MET A 1 -9.95 -17.75 11.86
C MET A 1 -9.81 -17.27 10.42
N THR A 2 -9.99 -18.18 9.47
CA THR A 2 -10.20 -17.86 8.06
C THR A 2 -11.51 -17.07 7.99
N ARG A 3 -11.44 -15.81 7.57
CA ARG A 3 -12.65 -14.99 7.37
C ARG A 3 -13.32 -15.58 6.13
N VAL A 4 -14.36 -16.39 6.33
CA VAL A 4 -15.20 -16.90 5.24
C VAL A 4 -15.67 -15.69 4.44
N ILE A 5 -15.29 -15.63 3.16
CA ILE A 5 -15.75 -14.59 2.25
C ILE A 5 -17.25 -14.77 2.14
N SER A 6 -18.03 -13.81 2.63
CA SER A 6 -19.48 -13.88 2.50
C SER A 6 -19.84 -13.90 1.01
N PRO A 7 -20.69 -14.83 0.54
CA PRO A 7 -20.98 -15.01 -0.88
C PRO A 7 -21.54 -13.77 -1.60
N ASN A 8 -21.99 -12.76 -0.86
CA ASN A 8 -22.51 -11.48 -1.39
C ASN A 8 -21.56 -10.27 -1.17
N ARG A 9 -20.31 -10.50 -0.76
CA ARG A 9 -19.33 -9.40 -0.57
C ARG A 9 -18.71 -9.04 -1.91
N ASP A 10 -18.87 -7.79 -2.33
CA ASP A 10 -18.16 -7.25 -3.49
C ASP A 10 -16.64 -7.26 -3.29
N LEU A 11 -15.96 -7.90 -4.24
CA LEU A 11 -14.52 -8.12 -4.24
C LEU A 11 -13.75 -6.98 -4.91
N THR A 12 -14.43 -5.96 -5.45
CA THR A 12 -13.78 -4.85 -6.19
C THR A 12 -12.71 -4.14 -5.38
N VAL A 13 -12.98 -3.83 -4.10
CA VAL A 13 -11.99 -3.17 -3.22
C VAL A 13 -10.81 -4.09 -2.90
N ASP A 14 -11.06 -5.39 -2.73
CA ASP A 14 -9.97 -6.35 -2.48
C ASP A 14 -9.12 -6.52 -3.75
N ALA A 15 -9.74 -6.65 -4.92
CA ALA A 15 -9.03 -6.72 -6.19
C ALA A 15 -8.18 -5.47 -6.46
N ALA A 16 -8.70 -4.27 -6.15
CA ALA A 16 -7.94 -3.03 -6.32
C ALA A 16 -6.73 -2.95 -5.38
N LYS A 17 -6.88 -3.42 -4.14
CA LYS A 17 -5.76 -3.59 -3.21
C LYS A 17 -4.76 -4.64 -3.69
N ALA A 18 -5.22 -5.71 -4.32
CA ALA A 18 -4.35 -6.74 -4.90
C ALA A 18 -3.51 -6.21 -6.07
N ILE A 19 -4.13 -5.48 -7.00
CA ILE A 19 -3.42 -4.82 -8.10
C ILE A 19 -2.36 -3.86 -7.54
N ALA A 20 -2.74 -3.03 -6.56
CA ALA A 20 -1.82 -2.09 -5.94
C ALA A 20 -0.66 -2.80 -5.21
N ILE A 21 -0.91 -3.87 -4.44
CA ILE A 21 0.18 -4.55 -3.72
C ILE A 21 1.12 -5.29 -4.67
N ILE A 22 0.61 -5.90 -5.73
CA ILE A 22 1.43 -6.57 -6.74
C ILE A 22 2.31 -5.53 -7.46
N ALA A 23 1.76 -4.35 -7.76
CA ALA A 23 2.53 -3.25 -8.35
C ALA A 23 3.63 -2.73 -7.41
N VAL A 24 3.37 -2.64 -6.09
CA VAL A 24 4.40 -2.32 -5.09
C VAL A 24 5.51 -3.36 -5.09
N VAL A 25 5.16 -4.65 -5.06
CA VAL A 25 6.15 -5.74 -5.08
C VAL A 25 6.98 -5.69 -6.35
N LEU A 26 6.34 -5.58 -7.52
CA LEU A 26 7.02 -5.46 -8.81
C LEU A 26 7.98 -4.27 -8.84
N GLY A 27 7.56 -3.11 -8.34
CA GLY A 27 8.42 -1.92 -8.24
C GLY A 27 9.68 -2.19 -7.41
N HIS A 28 9.55 -2.82 -6.24
CA HIS A 28 10.71 -3.16 -5.41
C HIS A 28 11.59 -4.26 -6.01
N VAL A 29 11.03 -5.16 -6.81
CA VAL A 29 11.82 -6.14 -7.58
C VAL A 29 12.65 -5.41 -8.63
N ILE A 30 12.03 -4.55 -9.45
CA ILE A 30 12.73 -3.78 -10.50
C ILE A 30 13.83 -2.92 -9.88
N GLN A 31 13.54 -2.19 -8.80
CA GLN A 31 14.54 -1.40 -8.06
C GLN A 31 15.65 -2.28 -7.49
N GLY A 32 15.31 -3.46 -6.95
CA GLY A 32 16.27 -4.40 -6.42
C GLY A 32 17.20 -5.02 -7.46
N VAL A 33 16.71 -5.26 -8.68
CA VAL A 33 17.48 -5.77 -9.83
C VAL A 33 18.40 -4.68 -10.39
N ALA A 34 17.90 -3.43 -10.49
CA ALA A 34 18.72 -2.28 -10.88
C ALA A 34 19.84 -2.01 -9.87
N ALA A 35 19.51 -1.99 -8.57
CA ALA A 35 20.48 -1.76 -7.51
C ALA A 35 21.55 -2.86 -7.37
N SER A 36 21.34 -4.05 -7.97
CA SER A 36 22.35 -5.11 -8.06
C SER A 36 23.19 -5.07 -9.34
N GLY A 37 22.94 -4.13 -10.25
CA GLY A 37 23.66 -4.00 -11.52
C GLY A 37 23.22 -5.00 -12.61
N ILE A 38 22.14 -5.75 -12.41
CA ILE A 38 21.59 -6.69 -13.41
C ILE A 38 20.90 -5.93 -14.55
N ILE A 39 20.28 -4.79 -14.25
CA ILE A 39 19.80 -3.83 -15.24
C ILE A 39 20.39 -2.45 -14.96
N ASP A 40 20.48 -1.63 -16.00
CA ASP A 40 20.91 -0.25 -15.88
C ASP A 40 19.83 0.61 -15.19
N GLY A 41 20.15 1.06 -13.98
CA GLY A 41 19.30 1.94 -13.16
C GLY A 41 19.19 3.38 -13.67
N ASP A 42 20.03 3.78 -14.63
CA ASP A 42 19.97 5.10 -15.27
C ASP A 42 19.24 5.06 -16.61
N SER A 43 18.79 3.88 -17.05
CA SER A 43 18.08 3.72 -18.32
C SER A 43 16.69 4.35 -18.33
N ASP A 44 16.29 4.91 -19.47
CA ASP A 44 14.94 5.46 -19.67
C ASP A 44 13.84 4.43 -19.42
N ALA A 45 14.09 3.16 -19.79
CA ALA A 45 13.14 2.07 -19.56
C ALA A 45 12.88 1.83 -18.06
N TYR A 46 13.93 1.85 -17.23
CA TYR A 46 13.82 1.74 -15.78
C TYR A 46 13.07 2.93 -15.17
N ALA A 47 13.40 4.16 -15.60
CA ALA A 47 12.72 5.37 -15.15
C ALA A 47 11.23 5.35 -15.54
N MET A 48 10.90 4.97 -16.77
CA MET A 48 9.52 4.83 -17.24
C MET A 48 8.74 3.77 -16.46
N ALA A 49 9.34 2.62 -16.18
CA ALA A 49 8.71 1.56 -15.39
C ALA A 49 8.40 2.03 -13.96
N ASN A 50 9.34 2.69 -13.29
CA ASN A 50 9.12 3.26 -11.97
C ASN A 50 8.02 4.34 -12.02
N ARG A 51 8.12 5.30 -12.93
CA ARG A 51 7.12 6.37 -13.08
C ARG A 51 5.72 5.80 -13.30
N PHE A 52 5.58 4.84 -14.20
CA PHE A 52 4.32 4.16 -14.47
C PHE A 52 3.72 3.54 -13.21
N LEU A 53 4.51 2.77 -12.46
CA LEU A 53 4.04 2.13 -11.23
C LEU A 53 3.63 3.18 -10.19
N TYR A 54 4.51 4.14 -9.89
CA TYR A 54 4.32 5.12 -8.82
C TYR A 54 3.19 6.13 -9.08
N LEU A 55 2.77 6.30 -10.34
CA LEU A 55 1.59 7.11 -10.66
C LEU A 55 0.30 6.49 -10.10
N PHE A 56 0.15 5.17 -10.02
CA PHE A 56 -1.12 4.59 -9.58
C PHE A 56 -1.07 3.87 -8.24
N HIS A 57 -0.03 3.07 -7.95
CA HIS A 57 -0.13 2.12 -6.82
C HIS A 57 -0.18 2.84 -5.47
N MET A 58 0.63 3.90 -5.28
CA MET A 58 0.63 4.69 -4.04
C MET A 58 -0.67 5.50 -3.85
N PRO A 59 -1.17 6.24 -4.85
CA PRO A 59 -2.49 6.89 -4.78
C PRO A 59 -3.64 5.91 -4.48
N VAL A 60 -3.66 4.76 -5.15
CA VAL A 60 -4.67 3.72 -4.91
C VAL A 60 -4.60 3.23 -3.47
N PHE A 61 -3.42 2.94 -2.94
CA PHE A 61 -3.26 2.50 -1.55
C PHE A 61 -3.70 3.55 -0.53
N ALA A 62 -3.29 4.81 -0.74
CA ALA A 62 -3.68 5.93 0.10
C ALA A 62 -5.20 6.07 0.16
N PHE A 63 -5.87 6.03 -1.01
CA PHE A 63 -7.31 6.14 -1.12
C PHE A 63 -8.06 4.94 -0.51
N LEU A 64 -7.73 3.71 -0.91
CA LEU A 64 -8.45 2.51 -0.50
C LEU A 64 -8.27 2.17 0.99
N THR A 65 -7.10 2.47 1.56
CA THR A 65 -6.86 2.29 3.00
C THR A 65 -7.74 3.24 3.81
N ALA A 66 -7.95 4.45 3.31
CA ALA A 66 -8.69 5.50 4.00
C ALA A 66 -10.22 5.32 3.94
N LEU A 67 -10.75 4.58 2.95
CA LEU A 67 -12.20 4.30 2.82
C LEU A 67 -12.86 3.80 4.11
N PHE A 68 -12.12 3.07 4.95
CA PHE A 68 -12.66 2.44 6.16
C PHE A 68 -12.53 3.31 7.42
N VAL A 69 -11.80 4.43 7.36
CA VAL A 69 -11.48 5.28 8.52
C VAL A 69 -12.75 5.85 9.15
N SER A 70 -13.59 6.50 8.37
CA SER A 70 -14.80 7.19 8.87
C SER A 70 -15.80 6.22 9.50
N ARG A 71 -16.04 5.06 8.87
CA ARG A 71 -16.93 4.02 9.41
C ARG A 71 -16.37 3.39 10.69
N ALA A 72 -15.07 3.10 10.72
CA ALA A 72 -14.44 2.51 11.90
C ALA A 72 -14.44 3.48 13.09
N ALA A 73 -14.13 4.76 12.86
CA ALA A 73 -14.17 5.80 13.89
C ALA A 73 -15.58 6.02 14.46
N GLN A 74 -16.61 6.01 13.61
CA GLN A 74 -18.01 6.14 14.05
C GLN A 74 -18.51 4.90 14.81
N ARG A 75 -18.12 3.69 14.37
CA ARG A 75 -18.52 2.43 15.02
C ARG A 75 -17.85 2.23 16.39
N ASP A 76 -16.53 2.42 16.46
CA ASP A 76 -15.74 2.08 17.65
C ASP A 76 -15.64 3.24 18.66
N GLY A 77 -16.03 4.44 18.25
CA GLY A 77 -15.73 5.70 18.94
C GLY A 77 -14.35 6.22 18.55
N THR A 78 -14.26 7.53 18.27
CA THR A 78 -13.07 8.14 17.66
C THR A 78 -11.78 7.91 18.46
N ALA A 79 -11.80 8.08 19.78
CA ALA A 79 -10.63 7.89 20.63
C ALA A 79 -10.17 6.42 20.67
N ARG A 80 -11.11 5.47 20.77
CA ARG A 80 -10.81 4.04 20.78
C ARG A 80 -10.28 3.57 19.43
N TYR A 81 -10.89 4.01 18.34
CA TYR A 81 -10.40 3.76 16.98
C TYR A 81 -8.97 4.30 16.82
N PHE A 82 -8.72 5.55 17.22
CA PHE A 82 -7.42 6.19 17.11
C PHE A 82 -6.34 5.43 17.86
N ARG A 83 -6.54 5.15 19.16
CA ARG A 83 -5.62 4.35 19.98
C ARG A 83 -5.36 3.00 19.34
N SER A 84 -6.43 2.28 18.96
CA SER A 84 -6.30 0.94 18.38
C SER A 84 -5.49 0.95 17.08
N ARG A 85 -5.75 1.93 16.20
CA ARG A 85 -5.11 2.03 14.89
C ARG A 85 -3.65 2.47 15.01
N VAL A 86 -3.37 3.53 15.76
CA VAL A 86 -2.00 4.06 15.92
C VAL A 86 -1.11 3.06 16.64
N VAL A 87 -1.57 2.45 17.74
CA VAL A 87 -0.77 1.42 18.45
C VAL A 87 -0.46 0.25 17.52
N THR A 88 -1.41 -0.18 16.70
CA THR A 88 -1.16 -1.26 15.73
C THR A 88 -0.10 -0.86 14.69
N LEU A 89 -0.21 0.35 14.12
CA LEU A 89 0.73 0.82 13.11
C LEU A 89 2.14 1.05 13.71
N VAL A 90 2.24 1.64 14.90
CA VAL A 90 3.52 1.83 15.61
C VAL A 90 4.15 0.50 15.95
N TYR A 91 3.38 -0.45 16.50
CA TYR A 91 3.87 -1.79 16.80
C TYR A 91 4.45 -2.47 15.56
N LEU A 92 3.71 -2.46 14.44
CA LEU A 92 4.16 -3.09 13.20
C LEU A 92 5.36 -2.37 12.59
N TYR A 93 5.37 -1.04 12.64
CA TYR A 93 6.51 -0.24 12.20
C TYR A 93 7.78 -0.62 12.96
N VAL A 94 7.75 -0.55 14.30
CA VAL A 94 8.91 -0.88 15.13
C VAL A 94 9.34 -2.34 14.93
N LEU A 95 8.40 -3.29 15.00
CA LEU A 95 8.71 -4.71 14.85
C LEU A 95 9.41 -4.99 13.50
N TRP A 96 8.86 -4.47 12.40
CA TRP A 96 9.38 -4.76 11.07
C TRP A 96 10.61 -3.94 10.70
N SER A 97 10.80 -2.74 11.29
CA SER A 97 12.06 -2.01 11.20
C SER A 97 13.19 -2.82 11.84
N LEU A 98 12.99 -3.29 13.08
CA LEU A 98 13.99 -4.09 13.78
C LEU A 98 14.24 -5.43 13.07
N LEU A 99 13.19 -6.11 12.62
CA LEU A 99 13.31 -7.40 11.94
C LEU A 99 14.06 -7.27 10.61
N GLN A 100 13.66 -6.34 9.74
CA GLN A 100 14.32 -6.15 8.44
C GLN A 100 15.75 -5.64 8.60
N GLY A 101 15.98 -4.68 9.50
CA GLY A 101 17.33 -4.19 9.80
C GLY A 101 18.25 -5.29 10.34
N THR A 102 17.74 -6.15 11.21
CA THR A 102 18.50 -7.29 11.74
C THR A 102 18.85 -8.29 10.64
N VAL A 103 17.88 -8.67 9.79
CA VAL A 103 18.15 -9.59 8.67
C VAL A 103 19.19 -8.99 7.73
N ARG A 104 19.04 -7.71 7.36
CA ARG A 104 19.97 -6.99 6.46
C ARG A 104 21.39 -6.87 7.03
N MET A 105 21.51 -6.67 8.35
CA MET A 105 22.80 -6.67 9.03
C MET A 105 23.45 -8.06 9.02
N LEU A 106 22.70 -9.12 9.31
CA LEU A 106 23.20 -10.50 9.31
C LEU A 106 23.58 -10.99 7.91
N THR A 107 22.91 -10.50 6.87
CA THR A 107 23.18 -10.82 5.46
C THR A 107 24.00 -9.75 4.76
N GLY A 108 24.74 -8.91 5.51
CA GLY A 108 25.45 -7.73 5.00
C GLY A 108 26.31 -7.97 3.74
N SER A 109 26.97 -9.13 3.64
CA SER A 109 27.80 -9.49 2.48
C SER A 109 27.02 -9.89 1.22
N LEU A 110 25.69 -10.05 1.33
CA LEU A 110 24.81 -10.53 0.26
C LEU A 110 23.77 -9.47 -0.17
N VAL A 111 23.67 -8.35 0.54
CA VAL A 111 22.69 -7.29 0.28
C VAL A 111 23.33 -6.10 -0.41
N ASN A 112 22.54 -5.36 -1.20
CA ASN A 112 23.03 -4.23 -1.99
C ASN A 112 23.53 -3.06 -1.13
N TYR A 113 22.98 -2.93 0.07
CA TYR A 113 23.32 -1.87 1.03
C TYR A 113 23.44 -2.51 2.41
N PRO A 114 24.63 -2.71 2.99
CA PRO A 114 24.75 -3.18 4.37
C PRO A 114 24.13 -2.20 5.37
N THR A 115 23.79 -2.67 6.57
CA THR A 115 23.20 -1.84 7.66
C THR A 115 24.01 -1.99 8.94
N SER A 116 24.26 -0.88 9.63
CA SER A 116 24.93 -0.86 10.93
C SER A 116 23.96 -1.05 12.11
N PRO A 117 24.39 -1.52 13.30
CA PRO A 117 23.50 -1.64 14.47
C PRO A 117 22.81 -0.34 14.87
N LEU A 118 23.48 0.81 14.68
CA LEU A 118 22.92 2.12 14.99
C LEU A 118 21.78 2.48 14.02
N GLU A 119 21.92 2.18 12.73
CA GLU A 119 20.88 2.41 11.71
C GLU A 119 19.59 1.63 12.00
N ILE A 120 19.69 0.40 12.54
CA ILE A 120 18.52 -0.42 12.88
C ILE A 120 17.58 0.29 13.87
N VAL A 121 18.14 1.08 14.80
CA VAL A 121 17.38 1.79 15.83
C VAL A 121 17.01 3.22 15.43
N GLN A 122 17.36 3.69 14.22
CA GLN A 122 16.98 4.99 13.69
C GLN A 122 15.52 5.02 13.21
N LEU A 123 14.59 4.79 14.14
CA LEU A 123 13.14 4.76 13.90
C LEU A 123 12.56 6.11 13.45
N TRP A 124 13.36 7.17 13.40
CA TRP A 124 12.97 8.46 12.82
C TRP A 124 13.20 8.54 11.31
N ALA A 125 13.93 7.58 10.71
CA ALA A 125 14.20 7.50 9.28
C ALA A 125 13.72 6.14 8.74
N PRO A 126 12.44 6.04 8.34
CA PRO A 126 11.88 4.78 7.84
C PRO A 126 12.62 4.27 6.59
N GLU A 127 13.05 3.01 6.62
CA GLU A 127 13.67 2.36 5.47
C GLU A 127 12.65 1.64 4.56
N GLY A 128 13.00 1.55 3.27
CA GLY A 128 12.28 0.76 2.28
C GLY A 128 10.81 1.16 2.15
N GLN A 129 9.91 0.20 2.28
CA GLN A 129 8.46 0.40 2.23
C GLN A 129 7.86 0.97 3.52
N LEU A 130 8.57 0.89 4.66
CA LEU A 130 7.98 1.12 5.99
C LEU A 130 7.58 2.58 6.25
N TRP A 131 8.08 3.53 5.47
CA TRP A 131 7.66 4.94 5.52
C TRP A 131 6.14 5.08 5.39
N PHE A 132 5.48 4.19 4.64
CA PHE A 132 4.03 4.25 4.45
C PHE A 132 3.28 4.00 5.76
N LEU A 133 3.81 3.19 6.69
CA LEU A 133 3.20 3.03 8.02
C LEU A 133 3.33 4.29 8.86
N ALA A 134 4.51 4.91 8.85
CA ALA A 134 4.74 6.19 9.53
C ALA A 134 3.81 7.28 8.98
N TRP A 135 3.67 7.37 7.65
CA TRP A 135 2.75 8.28 6.98
C TRP A 135 1.28 7.98 7.33
N LEU A 136 0.86 6.70 7.37
CA LEU A 136 -0.49 6.32 7.78
C LEU A 136 -0.81 6.74 9.22
N ILE A 137 0.17 6.75 10.13
CA ILE A 137 0.00 7.26 11.49
C ILE A 137 -0.31 8.77 11.45
N VAL A 138 0.48 9.56 10.71
CA VAL A 138 0.26 11.01 10.56
C VAL A 138 -1.10 11.29 9.94
N MET A 139 -1.44 10.65 8.82
CA MET A 139 -2.70 10.89 8.12
C MET A 139 -3.93 10.41 8.91
N THR A 140 -3.82 9.29 9.63
CA THR A 140 -4.89 8.84 10.53
C THR A 140 -5.10 9.84 11.66
N THR A 141 -4.03 10.38 12.23
CA THR A 141 -4.08 11.42 13.27
C THR A 141 -4.75 12.68 12.75
N ALA A 142 -4.33 13.19 11.60
CA ALA A 142 -4.93 14.36 10.96
C ALA A 142 -6.43 14.15 10.69
N ALA A 143 -6.82 13.00 10.12
CA ALA A 143 -8.21 12.68 9.86
C ALA A 143 -9.06 12.57 11.14
N VAL A 144 -8.50 12.05 12.23
CA VAL A 144 -9.17 11.94 13.53
C VAL A 144 -9.33 13.29 14.24
N ILE A 145 -8.38 14.21 14.08
CA ILE A 145 -8.47 15.58 14.61
C ILE A 145 -9.54 16.35 13.83
N VAL A 146 -9.45 16.34 12.50
CA VAL A 146 -10.34 17.13 11.62
C VAL A 146 -11.75 16.53 11.58
N GLN A 147 -11.86 15.21 11.57
CA GLN A 147 -13.12 14.45 11.45
C GLN A 147 -13.95 14.89 10.25
N PRO A 148 -13.41 14.78 9.02
CA PRO A 148 -14.07 15.29 7.81
C PRO A 148 -15.42 14.63 7.53
N TRP A 149 -15.72 13.48 8.15
CA TRP A 149 -17.02 12.80 8.04
C TRP A 149 -18.14 13.41 8.89
N ARG A 150 -17.86 14.39 9.77
CA ARG A 150 -18.89 14.97 10.66
C ARG A 150 -19.73 16.08 10.03
N SER A 151 -19.21 16.82 9.05
CA SER A 151 -19.98 17.85 8.35
C SER A 151 -19.40 18.12 6.96
N ARG A 152 -20.23 18.64 6.06
CA ARG A 152 -19.81 19.02 4.70
C ARG A 152 -18.70 20.08 4.72
N THR A 153 -18.79 21.07 5.60
CA THR A 153 -17.76 22.10 5.75
C THR A 153 -16.41 21.50 6.14
N ARG A 154 -16.39 20.58 7.12
CA ARG A 154 -15.13 19.88 7.51
C ARG A 154 -14.57 19.05 6.36
N ALA A 155 -15.42 18.36 5.60
CA ALA A 155 -14.99 17.60 4.42
C ALA A 155 -14.33 18.50 3.36
N VAL A 156 -14.98 19.62 3.00
CA VAL A 156 -14.47 20.57 1.99
C VAL A 156 -13.16 21.20 2.44
N LEU A 157 -13.08 21.69 3.69
CA LEU A 157 -11.84 22.28 4.23
C LEU A 157 -10.71 21.26 4.30
N ALA A 158 -11.00 20.02 4.73
CA ALA A 158 -10.00 18.96 4.77
C ALA A 158 -9.48 18.61 3.37
N LEU A 159 -10.37 18.52 2.37
CA LEU A 159 -10.00 18.24 0.98
C LEU A 159 -9.19 19.40 0.37
N ALA A 160 -9.58 20.64 0.62
CA ALA A 160 -8.86 21.82 0.15
C ALA A 160 -7.44 21.86 0.74
N LEU A 161 -7.32 21.72 2.07
CA LEU A 161 -6.02 21.68 2.73
C LEU A 161 -5.16 20.51 2.25
N ALA A 162 -5.75 19.31 2.15
CA ALA A 162 -5.03 18.14 1.66
C ALA A 162 -4.59 18.29 0.20
N GLY A 163 -5.39 18.94 -0.64
CA GLY A 163 -5.05 19.28 -2.01
C GLY A 163 -3.86 20.26 -2.08
N LEU A 164 -3.90 21.33 -1.28
CA LEU A 164 -2.80 22.30 -1.18
C LEU A 164 -1.50 21.63 -0.71
N VAL A 165 -1.56 20.83 0.36
CA VAL A 165 -0.40 20.07 0.85
C VAL A 165 0.12 19.09 -0.21
N SER A 166 -0.79 18.39 -0.90
CA SER A 166 -0.41 17.43 -1.92
C SER A 166 0.31 18.10 -3.09
N LEU A 167 -0.18 19.25 -3.56
CA LEU A 167 0.46 20.01 -4.64
C LEU A 167 1.80 20.61 -4.21
N ALA A 168 1.87 21.19 -3.01
CA ALA A 168 3.09 21.80 -2.50
C ALA A 168 4.22 20.78 -2.32
N LEU A 169 3.88 19.56 -1.90
CA LEU A 169 4.83 18.50 -1.56
C LEU A 169 4.82 17.35 -2.57
N TRP A 170 4.24 17.57 -3.76
CA TRP A 170 4.15 16.55 -4.81
C TRP A 170 5.55 16.12 -5.26
N GLY A 171 5.80 14.81 -5.28
CA GLY A 171 7.05 14.21 -5.73
C GLY A 171 8.23 14.37 -4.78
N ILE A 172 8.07 15.04 -3.63
CA ILE A 172 9.18 15.30 -2.70
C ILE A 172 9.44 14.07 -1.81
N PRO A 173 10.63 13.44 -1.91
CA PRO A 173 10.92 12.19 -1.21
C PRO A 173 11.59 12.45 0.15
N PHE A 174 10.90 13.11 1.08
CA PHE A 174 11.44 13.28 2.44
C PHE A 174 11.72 11.92 3.11
N SER A 175 12.77 11.85 3.93
CA SER A 175 13.22 10.58 4.55
C SER A 175 12.92 10.48 6.05
N TYR A 176 12.21 11.45 6.63
CA TYR A 176 11.89 11.48 8.05
C TYR A 176 10.51 10.88 8.34
N PHE A 177 10.34 10.37 9.56
CA PHE A 177 9.12 9.71 10.02
C PHE A 177 7.85 10.52 9.69
N GLY A 178 7.00 9.92 8.85
CA GLY A 178 5.70 10.48 8.48
C GLY A 178 5.74 11.64 7.48
N THR A 179 6.92 12.05 7.01
CA THR A 179 7.09 13.14 6.02
C THR A 179 7.09 12.62 4.58
N GLN A 180 7.52 11.38 4.34
CA GLN A 180 7.45 10.77 3.02
C GLN A 180 5.99 10.59 2.58
N GLY A 181 5.70 10.99 1.34
CA GLY A 181 4.39 10.80 0.71
C GLY A 181 3.30 11.77 1.13
N LEU A 182 3.64 12.94 1.68
CA LEU A 182 2.67 14.03 1.90
C LEU A 182 1.96 14.48 0.61
N GLY A 183 2.55 14.24 -0.57
CA GLY A 183 1.90 14.33 -1.88
C GLY A 183 0.64 13.46 -2.06
N LEU A 184 0.45 12.43 -1.22
CA LEU A 184 -0.70 11.52 -1.25
C LEU A 184 -1.88 11.99 -0.37
N SER A 185 -1.73 13.10 0.35
CA SER A 185 -2.68 13.53 1.40
C SER A 185 -4.11 13.66 0.86
N VAL A 186 -4.27 14.19 -0.35
CA VAL A 186 -5.58 14.37 -1.00
C VAL A 186 -6.29 13.05 -1.23
N TYR A 187 -5.57 11.99 -1.64
CA TYR A 187 -6.15 10.66 -1.86
C TYR A 187 -6.64 10.03 -0.55
N PHE A 188 -5.87 10.18 0.53
CA PHE A 188 -6.27 9.67 1.84
C PHE A 188 -7.52 10.39 2.37
N ILE A 189 -7.54 11.72 2.31
CA ILE A 189 -8.71 12.49 2.78
C ILE A 189 -9.92 12.25 1.89
N ALA A 190 -9.74 12.15 0.57
CA ALA A 190 -10.81 11.76 -0.35
C ALA A 190 -11.39 10.39 0.01
N GLY A 191 -10.58 9.37 0.22
CA GLY A 191 -11.06 8.05 0.67
C GLY A 191 -11.81 8.12 1.99
N THR A 192 -11.30 8.89 2.95
CA THR A 192 -11.93 9.09 4.27
C THR A 192 -13.31 9.74 4.16
N VAL A 193 -13.44 10.80 3.36
CA VAL A 193 -14.69 11.55 3.11
C VAL A 193 -15.71 10.68 2.37
N TRP A 194 -15.24 9.96 1.34
CA TRP A 194 -16.10 9.11 0.51
C TRP A 194 -16.71 7.98 1.35
N GLY A 195 -15.86 7.28 2.08
CA GLY A 195 -16.25 6.16 2.94
C GLY A 195 -16.63 4.89 2.16
N ALA A 196 -16.26 3.73 2.70
CA ALA A 196 -16.42 2.44 2.04
C ALA A 196 -17.85 2.13 1.57
N PRO A 197 -18.94 2.36 2.36
CA PRO A 197 -20.28 1.99 1.93
C PRO A 197 -20.76 2.76 0.69
N ARG A 198 -20.54 4.08 0.68
CA ARG A 198 -20.94 4.94 -0.44
C ARG A 198 -20.10 4.65 -1.68
N PHE A 199 -18.79 4.52 -1.49
CA PHE A 199 -17.88 4.17 -2.57
C PHE A 199 -18.26 2.85 -3.25
N THR A 200 -18.45 1.79 -2.46
CA THR A 200 -18.84 0.47 -2.98
C THR A 200 -20.19 0.53 -3.70
N ALA A 201 -21.21 1.19 -3.14
CA ALA A 201 -22.52 1.31 -3.79
C ALA A 201 -22.42 2.04 -5.15
N GLN A 202 -21.65 3.12 -5.22
CA GLN A 202 -21.48 3.88 -6.45
C GLN A 202 -20.70 3.09 -7.51
N VAL A 203 -19.60 2.44 -7.14
CA VAL A 203 -18.81 1.61 -8.07
C VAL A 203 -19.65 0.42 -8.59
N GLN A 204 -20.54 -0.12 -7.77
CA GLN A 204 -21.45 -1.18 -8.20
C GLN A 204 -22.51 -0.73 -9.20
N ALA A 205 -22.98 0.51 -9.08
CA ALA A 205 -23.97 1.11 -9.96
C ALA A 205 -23.40 1.51 -11.34
N VAL A 206 -22.06 1.60 -11.48
CA VAL A 206 -21.43 1.90 -12.76
C VAL A 206 -21.66 0.74 -13.75
N PRO A 207 -22.21 0.98 -14.95
CA PRO A 207 -22.38 -0.04 -15.97
C PRO A 207 -21.05 -0.66 -16.40
N THR A 208 -21.05 -1.97 -16.71
CA THR A 208 -19.83 -2.71 -17.11
C THR A 208 -19.12 -2.07 -18.31
N ILE A 209 -19.87 -1.53 -19.29
CA ILE A 209 -19.28 -0.84 -20.45
C ILE A 209 -18.51 0.42 -20.06
N VAL A 210 -19.02 1.18 -19.07
CA VAL A 210 -18.32 2.37 -18.55
C VAL A 210 -17.05 1.95 -17.79
N CYS A 211 -17.06 0.81 -17.09
CA CYS A 211 -15.84 0.26 -16.51
C CYS A 211 -14.81 -0.14 -17.57
N TRP A 212 -15.23 -0.75 -18.68
CA TRP A 212 -14.31 -1.04 -19.79
C TRP A 212 -13.69 0.22 -20.38
N ILE A 213 -14.51 1.22 -20.71
CA ILE A 213 -14.05 2.51 -21.22
C ILE A 213 -13.09 3.17 -20.23
N GLY A 214 -13.47 3.23 -18.94
CA GLY A 214 -12.64 3.83 -17.88
C GLY A 214 -11.31 3.11 -17.68
N ALA A 215 -11.30 1.77 -17.77
CA ALA A 215 -10.07 0.99 -17.68
C ALA A 215 -9.15 1.25 -18.89
N VAL A 216 -9.68 1.13 -20.11
CA VAL A 216 -8.89 1.32 -21.34
C VAL A 216 -8.39 2.75 -21.47
N ALA A 217 -9.28 3.74 -21.35
CA ALA A 217 -8.91 5.15 -21.44
C ALA A 217 -7.96 5.57 -20.32
N GLY A 218 -8.18 5.09 -19.09
CA GLY A 218 -7.32 5.38 -17.95
C GLY A 218 -5.90 4.81 -18.14
N TRP A 219 -5.77 3.54 -18.51
CA TRP A 219 -4.46 2.93 -18.76
C TRP A 219 -3.75 3.53 -19.98
N ALA A 220 -4.48 3.81 -21.06
CA ALA A 220 -3.93 4.49 -22.23
C ALA A 220 -3.41 5.89 -21.90
N LEU A 221 -4.15 6.65 -21.07
CA LEU A 221 -3.73 7.98 -20.64
C LEU A 221 -2.49 7.91 -19.73
N VAL A 222 -2.43 6.99 -18.78
CA VAL A 222 -1.24 6.80 -17.93
C VAL A 222 -0.02 6.44 -18.79
N ALA A 223 -0.18 5.49 -19.72
CA ALA A 223 0.89 5.09 -20.63
C ALA A 223 1.36 6.26 -21.50
N ALA A 224 0.42 7.01 -22.11
CA ALA A 224 0.74 8.17 -22.92
C ALA A 224 1.48 9.25 -22.12
N LEU A 225 1.06 9.53 -20.87
CA LEU A 225 1.73 10.50 -20.02
C LEU A 225 3.14 10.05 -19.64
N VAL A 226 3.36 8.76 -19.39
CA VAL A 226 4.70 8.23 -19.07
C VAL A 226 5.64 8.28 -20.27
N VAL A 227 5.13 8.01 -21.47
CA VAL A 227 5.93 7.97 -22.72
C VAL A 227 6.22 9.36 -23.25
N VAL A 228 5.22 10.24 -23.28
CA VAL A 228 5.29 11.55 -23.95
C VAL A 228 5.76 12.65 -23.02
N THR A 229 5.65 12.45 -21.70
CA THR A 229 5.94 13.48 -20.71
C THR A 229 6.82 12.96 -19.57
N ARG A 230 7.41 13.88 -18.80
CA ARG A 230 8.04 13.56 -17.51
C ARG A 230 7.04 13.74 -16.38
N ALA A 231 5.92 13.00 -16.38
CA ALA A 231 4.90 13.11 -15.34
C ALA A 231 5.47 12.76 -13.96
N THR A 232 5.69 13.75 -13.09
CA THR A 232 6.27 13.53 -11.76
C THR A 232 5.29 12.74 -10.89
N PRO A 233 5.61 11.54 -10.40
CA PRO A 233 4.73 10.80 -9.49
C PRO A 233 4.59 11.50 -8.13
N PRO A 234 3.58 11.19 -7.30
CA PRO A 234 3.31 11.92 -6.06
C PRO A 234 4.36 11.75 -4.96
N THR A 235 5.28 10.80 -5.09
CA THR A 235 6.18 10.36 -4.00
C THR A 235 7.65 10.23 -4.38
N ILE A 236 7.98 10.34 -5.68
CA ILE A 236 9.33 10.19 -6.22
C ILE A 236 9.57 11.21 -7.35
N GLU A 237 10.82 11.29 -7.83
CA GLU A 237 11.23 12.16 -8.96
C GLU A 237 10.99 13.67 -8.73
N GLY A 238 11.05 14.12 -7.47
CA GLY A 238 10.93 15.53 -7.10
C GLY A 238 12.00 16.42 -7.72
N ASP A 239 13.15 15.87 -8.08
CA ASP A 239 14.28 16.62 -8.67
C ASP A 239 13.94 17.19 -10.06
N PHE A 240 13.01 16.54 -10.79
CA PHE A 240 12.54 17.00 -12.10
C PHE A 240 11.21 17.76 -12.03
N ARG A 241 10.79 18.14 -10.82
CA ARG A 241 9.47 18.75 -10.58
C ARG A 241 9.39 20.16 -11.16
N THR A 242 8.44 20.34 -12.06
CA THR A 242 7.98 21.63 -12.59
C THR A 242 6.46 21.72 -12.42
N ALA A 243 5.87 22.89 -12.66
CA ALA A 243 4.41 23.03 -12.66
C ALA A 243 3.75 22.09 -13.68
N GLY A 244 4.33 21.97 -14.89
CA GLY A 244 3.83 21.10 -15.95
C GLY A 244 3.97 19.61 -15.61
N SER A 245 5.15 19.18 -15.14
CA SER A 245 5.37 17.78 -14.76
C SER A 245 4.48 17.34 -13.59
N THR A 246 4.23 18.25 -12.64
CA THR A 246 3.30 18.04 -11.53
C THR A 246 1.87 17.92 -12.02
N ALA A 247 1.43 18.78 -12.93
CA ALA A 247 0.10 18.70 -13.52
C ALA A 247 -0.13 17.37 -14.24
N PHE A 248 0.83 16.93 -15.07
CA PHE A 248 0.79 15.60 -15.70
C PHE A 248 0.80 14.47 -14.66
N GLY A 249 1.59 14.61 -13.59
CA GLY A 249 1.62 13.69 -12.47
C GLY A 249 0.27 13.53 -11.78
N VAL A 250 -0.41 14.65 -11.50
CA VAL A 250 -1.74 14.68 -10.89
C VAL A 250 -2.76 14.01 -11.81
N VAL A 251 -2.80 14.38 -13.10
CA VAL A 251 -3.71 13.79 -14.08
C VAL A 251 -3.45 12.28 -14.22
N GLY A 252 -2.19 11.88 -14.37
CA GLY A 252 -1.80 10.47 -14.47
C GLY A 252 -2.15 9.68 -13.21
N SER A 253 -2.00 10.28 -12.03
CA SER A 253 -2.34 9.61 -10.78
C SER A 253 -3.85 9.42 -10.60
N LEU A 254 -4.65 10.43 -10.96
CA LEU A 254 -6.12 10.32 -10.97
C LEU A 254 -6.59 9.28 -12.00
N ALA A 255 -6.04 9.32 -13.22
CA ALA A 255 -6.32 8.35 -14.26
C ALA A 255 -5.96 6.92 -13.82
N GLY A 256 -4.82 6.75 -13.17
CA GLY A 256 -4.38 5.46 -12.60
C GLY A 256 -5.31 4.93 -11.52
N VAL A 257 -5.79 5.79 -10.60
CA VAL A 257 -6.78 5.39 -9.59
C VAL A 257 -8.08 4.92 -10.26
N VAL A 258 -8.59 5.68 -11.23
CA VAL A 258 -9.80 5.32 -11.98
C VAL A 258 -9.61 4.01 -12.76
N ALA A 259 -8.47 3.87 -13.46
CA ALA A 259 -8.14 2.68 -14.23
C ALA A 259 -8.12 1.44 -13.34
N VAL A 260 -7.44 1.50 -12.19
CA VAL A 260 -7.37 0.38 -11.24
C VAL A 260 -8.74 0.03 -10.68
N ILE A 261 -9.57 1.02 -10.29
CA ILE A 261 -10.92 0.75 -9.78
C ILE A 261 -11.79 0.09 -10.86
N ALA A 262 -11.73 0.61 -12.10
CA ALA A 262 -12.48 0.09 -13.24
C ALA A 262 -12.04 -1.34 -13.61
N THR A 263 -10.73 -1.59 -13.73
CA THR A 263 -10.17 -2.94 -13.94
C THR A 263 -10.57 -3.89 -12.82
N SER A 264 -10.50 -3.44 -11.55
CA SER A 264 -10.87 -4.26 -10.39
C SER A 264 -12.34 -4.63 -10.40
N ARG A 265 -13.22 -3.72 -10.87
CA ARG A 265 -14.64 -3.99 -11.00
C ARG A 265 -14.92 -5.09 -12.03
N LEU A 266 -14.20 -5.06 -13.16
CA LEU A 266 -14.29 -6.11 -14.18
C LEU A 266 -13.76 -7.44 -13.66
N LEU A 267 -12.58 -7.44 -13.03
CA LEU A 267 -11.95 -8.64 -12.49
C LEU A 267 -12.69 -9.24 -11.29
N SER A 268 -13.45 -8.44 -10.53
CA SER A 268 -14.27 -8.93 -9.41
C SER A 268 -15.33 -9.97 -9.81
N ARG A 269 -15.60 -10.10 -11.12
CA ARG A 269 -16.56 -11.04 -11.70
C ARG A 269 -15.90 -12.22 -12.43
N ALA A 270 -14.57 -12.26 -12.50
CA ALA A 270 -13.80 -13.22 -13.30
C ALA A 270 -13.53 -14.55 -12.56
N GLY A 271 -14.57 -15.18 -12.00
CA GLY A 271 -14.51 -16.53 -11.44
C GLY A 271 -13.33 -16.77 -10.48
N PRO A 272 -12.47 -17.79 -10.70
CA PRO A 272 -11.33 -18.10 -9.82
C PRO A 272 -10.32 -16.96 -9.64
N ALA A 273 -10.09 -16.15 -10.68
CA ALA A 273 -9.16 -15.02 -10.62
C ALA A 273 -9.62 -13.97 -9.60
N ALA A 274 -10.93 -13.74 -9.50
CA ALA A 274 -11.52 -12.86 -8.49
C ALA A 274 -11.24 -13.37 -7.07
N GLY A 275 -11.30 -14.69 -6.86
CA GLY A 275 -10.98 -15.34 -5.59
C GLY A 275 -9.51 -15.17 -5.18
N TRP A 276 -8.59 -15.37 -6.13
CA TRP A 276 -7.15 -15.17 -5.88
C TRP A 276 -6.83 -13.70 -5.58
N LEU A 277 -7.36 -12.77 -6.38
CA LEU A 277 -7.20 -11.34 -6.13
C LEU A 277 -7.82 -10.94 -4.78
N ALA A 278 -8.94 -11.52 -4.38
CA ALA A 278 -9.51 -11.27 -3.06
C ALA A 278 -8.61 -11.80 -1.93
N LEU A 279 -7.97 -12.96 -2.10
CA LEU A 279 -7.00 -13.47 -1.14
C LEU A 279 -5.83 -12.50 -0.97
N VAL A 280 -5.19 -12.10 -2.08
CA VAL A 280 -4.09 -11.13 -2.08
C VAL A 280 -4.53 -9.79 -1.46
N GLY A 281 -5.70 -9.28 -1.88
CA GLY A 281 -6.26 -8.01 -1.46
C GLY A 281 -6.68 -7.94 0.01
N THR A 282 -7.09 -9.07 0.59
CA THR A 282 -7.39 -9.16 2.03
C THR A 282 -6.14 -9.35 2.89
N ARG A 283 -5.00 -9.65 2.25
CA ARG A 283 -3.69 -9.90 2.88
C ARG A 283 -2.62 -8.88 2.48
N THR A 284 -3.02 -7.69 2.03
CA THR A 284 -2.06 -6.67 1.60
C THR A 284 -1.10 -6.22 2.69
N LEU A 285 -1.52 -6.21 3.96
CA LEU A 285 -0.64 -5.80 5.06
C LEU A 285 0.48 -6.82 5.25
N GLU A 286 0.16 -8.12 5.22
CA GLU A 286 1.12 -9.19 5.36
C GLU A 286 2.14 -9.18 4.20
N ILE A 287 1.66 -9.00 2.96
CA ILE A 287 2.54 -8.85 1.79
C ILE A 287 3.38 -7.57 1.90
N PHE A 288 2.76 -6.43 2.20
CA PHE A 288 3.47 -5.16 2.37
C PHE A 288 4.62 -5.26 3.37
N LEU A 289 4.40 -5.91 4.52
CA LEU A 289 5.42 -6.02 5.55
C LEU A 289 6.59 -6.92 5.12
N ALA A 290 6.30 -8.08 4.52
CA ALA A 290 7.31 -9.12 4.30
C ALA A 290 7.94 -9.17 2.90
N HIS A 291 7.37 -8.49 1.89
CA HIS A 291 7.79 -8.69 0.50
C HIS A 291 9.26 -8.33 0.23
N ILE A 292 9.83 -7.28 0.83
CA ILE A 292 11.24 -6.92 0.57
C ILE A 292 12.21 -8.04 0.94
N LEU A 293 11.96 -8.75 2.04
CA LEU A 293 12.76 -9.92 2.43
C LEU A 293 12.63 -11.04 1.39
N ALA A 294 11.41 -11.29 0.91
CA ALA A 294 11.14 -12.30 -0.10
C ALA A 294 11.76 -11.96 -1.47
N THR A 295 11.62 -10.72 -1.94
CA THR A 295 12.15 -10.27 -3.24
C THR A 295 13.68 -10.25 -3.21
N SER A 296 14.29 -9.68 -2.17
CA SER A 296 15.74 -9.63 -2.01
C SER A 296 16.34 -11.02 -1.84
N GLY A 297 15.72 -11.88 -1.03
CA GLY A 297 16.17 -13.26 -0.86
C GLY A 297 16.10 -14.06 -2.15
N THR A 298 15.03 -13.88 -2.94
CA THR A 298 14.89 -14.54 -4.26
C THR A 298 15.99 -14.09 -5.21
N ARG A 299 16.27 -12.78 -5.29
CA ARG A 299 17.37 -12.26 -6.12
C ARG A 299 18.71 -12.86 -5.69
N ILE A 300 19.02 -12.86 -4.40
CA ILE A 300 20.28 -13.42 -3.87
C ILE A 300 20.42 -14.90 -4.27
N VAL A 301 19.38 -15.71 -4.09
CA VAL A 301 19.40 -17.13 -4.45
C VAL A 301 19.61 -17.32 -5.95
N LEU A 302 18.93 -16.55 -6.80
CA LEU A 302 19.09 -16.63 -8.25
C LEU A 302 20.50 -16.21 -8.69
N SER A 303 21.03 -15.13 -8.15
CA SER A 303 22.41 -14.68 -8.46
C SER A 303 23.46 -15.69 -8.00
N LEU A 304 23.28 -16.31 -6.81
CA LEU A 304 24.18 -17.39 -6.35
C LEU A 304 24.09 -18.64 -7.23
N ALA A 305 22.94 -18.87 -7.88
CA ALA A 305 22.77 -19.92 -8.87
C ALA A 305 23.31 -19.55 -10.27
N GLY A 306 23.92 -18.37 -10.43
CA GLY A 306 24.46 -17.88 -11.71
C GLY A 306 23.40 -17.45 -12.72
N VAL A 307 22.19 -17.11 -12.26
CA VAL A 307 21.12 -16.60 -13.11
C VAL A 307 21.19 -15.08 -13.14
N ASP A 308 21.54 -14.51 -14.29
CA ASP A 308 21.64 -13.06 -14.49
C ASP A 308 20.54 -12.48 -15.40
N ASP A 309 19.63 -13.32 -15.90
CA ASP A 309 18.55 -12.88 -16.78
C ASP A 309 17.55 -11.95 -16.03
N PRO A 310 17.39 -10.68 -16.45
CA PRO A 310 16.51 -9.74 -15.75
C PRO A 310 15.05 -10.18 -15.71
N ALA A 311 14.56 -10.82 -16.77
CA ALA A 311 13.15 -11.25 -16.84
C ALA A 311 12.88 -12.36 -15.83
N VAL A 312 13.83 -13.30 -15.65
CA VAL A 312 13.73 -14.34 -14.61
C VAL A 312 13.68 -13.71 -13.22
N HIS A 313 14.58 -12.77 -12.91
CA HIS A 313 14.57 -12.05 -11.63
C HIS A 313 13.26 -11.30 -11.39
N ILE A 314 12.74 -10.61 -12.41
CA ILE A 314 11.49 -9.84 -12.31
C ILE A 314 10.30 -10.76 -12.07
N VAL A 315 10.15 -11.83 -12.86
CA VAL A 315 9.02 -12.76 -12.76
C VAL A 315 9.08 -13.56 -11.47
N ALA A 316 10.21 -14.23 -11.20
CA ALA A 316 10.38 -15.06 -10.00
C ALA A 316 10.34 -14.20 -8.74
N GLY A 317 11.00 -13.04 -8.73
CA GLY A 317 10.99 -12.10 -7.62
C GLY A 317 9.59 -11.59 -7.30
N THR A 318 8.77 -11.29 -8.31
CA THR A 318 7.38 -10.84 -8.09
C THR A 318 6.50 -11.96 -7.56
N ILE A 319 6.60 -13.16 -8.14
CA ILE A 319 5.85 -14.34 -7.68
C ILE A 319 6.21 -14.67 -6.22
N ALA A 320 7.50 -14.74 -5.90
CA ALA A 320 7.99 -15.02 -4.55
C ALA A 320 7.65 -13.89 -3.58
N GLY A 321 7.77 -12.63 -4.02
CA GLY A 321 7.44 -11.43 -3.23
C GLY A 321 5.97 -11.35 -2.82
N VAL A 322 5.05 -12.00 -3.54
CA VAL A 322 3.63 -12.14 -3.15
C VAL A 322 3.39 -13.47 -2.43
N GLY A 323 3.90 -14.57 -2.98
CA GLY A 323 3.64 -15.93 -2.51
C GLY A 323 4.25 -16.24 -1.14
N LEU A 324 5.51 -15.85 -0.90
CA LEU A 324 6.21 -16.14 0.36
C LEU A 324 5.59 -15.41 1.55
N PRO A 325 5.21 -14.12 1.47
CA PRO A 325 4.45 -13.48 2.55
C PRO A 325 3.11 -14.16 2.86
N LEU A 326 2.38 -14.61 1.84
CA LEU A 326 1.13 -15.35 2.04
C LEU A 326 1.36 -16.70 2.72
N LEU A 327 2.43 -17.40 2.33
CA LEU A 327 2.85 -18.64 3.00
C LEU A 327 3.24 -18.38 4.45
N LEU A 328 4.05 -17.35 4.71
CA LEU A 328 4.48 -16.96 6.05
C LEU A 328 3.28 -16.61 6.94
N TRP A 329 2.32 -15.87 6.41
CA TRP A 329 1.04 -15.63 7.08
C TRP A 329 0.30 -16.92 7.40
N ALA A 330 0.18 -17.86 6.45
CA ALA A 330 -0.52 -19.12 6.66
C ALA A 330 0.16 -19.98 7.74
N VAL A 331 1.49 -20.02 7.76
CA VAL A 331 2.29 -20.71 8.80
C VAL A 331 2.06 -20.05 10.15
N CYS A 332 2.19 -18.73 10.26
CA CYS A 332 1.94 -17.99 11.51
C CYS A 332 0.51 -18.20 12.03
N ALA A 333 -0.48 -18.28 11.13
CA ALA A 333 -1.87 -18.56 11.49
C ALA A 333 -2.05 -19.98 12.06
N ARG A 334 -1.36 -20.98 11.49
CA ARG A 334 -1.37 -22.37 12.01
C ARG A 334 -0.66 -22.50 13.35
N LEU A 335 0.47 -21.82 13.52
CA LEU A 335 1.25 -21.80 14.76
C LEU A 335 0.64 -20.92 15.86
N ARG A 336 -0.50 -20.27 15.60
CA ARG A 336 -1.15 -19.31 16.52
C ARG A 336 -0.22 -18.17 16.94
N PHE A 337 0.63 -17.72 16.01
CA PHE A 337 1.57 -16.61 16.18
C PHE A 337 1.13 -15.39 15.35
N PRO A 338 0.01 -14.71 15.70
CA PRO A 338 -0.47 -13.57 14.92
C PRO A 338 0.39 -12.32 15.09
N TRP A 339 1.29 -12.30 16.09
CA TRP A 339 2.01 -11.10 16.53
C TRP A 339 3.01 -10.58 15.51
N LEU A 340 3.37 -11.38 14.50
CA LEU A 340 4.18 -10.93 13.37
C LEU A 340 3.44 -9.90 12.49
N PHE A 341 2.11 -10.00 12.39
CA PHE A 341 1.29 -9.19 11.49
C PHE A 341 0.18 -8.40 12.20
N ALA A 342 0.04 -8.55 13.52
CA ALA A 342 -0.96 -7.86 14.32
C ALA A 342 -0.44 -7.52 15.71
N ALA A 343 -0.77 -6.32 16.21
CA ALA A 343 -0.43 -5.97 17.57
C ALA A 343 -1.18 -6.83 18.60
N PRO A 344 -0.54 -7.23 19.71
CA PRO A 344 -1.18 -7.90 20.84
C PRO A 344 -2.43 -7.16 21.33
N ARG A 345 -3.52 -7.90 21.61
CA ARG A 345 -4.81 -7.30 22.02
C ARG A 345 -4.71 -6.41 23.26
N ALA A 346 -3.84 -6.77 24.20
CA ALA A 346 -3.55 -6.00 25.40
C ALA A 346 -3.07 -4.57 25.08
N LEU A 347 -2.20 -4.42 24.08
CA LEU A 347 -1.68 -3.11 23.65
C LEU A 347 -2.78 -2.26 23.00
N VAL A 348 -3.66 -2.91 22.23
CA VAL A 348 -4.71 -2.25 21.43
C VAL A 348 -5.95 -1.88 22.28
N GLY A 349 -5.99 -2.28 23.56
CA GLY A 349 -7.11 -1.97 24.48
C GLY A 349 -8.41 -2.69 24.10
N ARG A 350 -8.32 -3.84 23.42
CA ARG A 350 -9.49 -4.70 23.15
C ARG A 350 -9.62 -5.74 24.26
N PRO A 351 -10.80 -5.87 24.89
CA PRO A 351 -11.01 -6.88 25.92
C PRO A 351 -10.76 -8.29 25.37
N ALA A 352 -10.37 -9.20 26.26
CA ALA A 352 -10.26 -10.61 25.94
C ALA A 352 -11.58 -11.10 25.29
N PRO A 353 -11.54 -12.04 24.33
CA PRO A 353 -12.77 -12.61 23.81
C PRO A 353 -13.48 -13.26 24.99
N ARG A 354 -14.77 -12.93 25.19
CA ARG A 354 -15.58 -13.55 26.25
C ARG A 354 -15.41 -15.06 26.18
N SER A 355 -15.17 -15.66 27.34
CA SER A 355 -15.06 -17.12 27.46
C SER A 355 -16.35 -17.75 26.94
N GLU A 356 -16.27 -18.99 26.47
CA GLU A 356 -17.46 -19.72 25.98
C GLU A 356 -18.56 -19.77 27.06
N THR A 357 -18.15 -19.90 28.32
CA THR A 357 -18.98 -19.82 29.52
C THR A 357 -19.69 -18.46 29.70
N GLU A 358 -19.02 -17.35 29.39
CA GLU A 358 -19.63 -16.00 29.43
C GLU A 358 -20.55 -15.71 28.24
N ARG A 359 -20.41 -16.45 27.13
CA ARG A 359 -21.34 -16.34 25.98
C ARG A 359 -22.62 -17.11 26.22
N LEU A 360 -22.52 -18.29 26.82
CA LEU A 360 -23.66 -19.13 27.19
C LEU A 360 -24.48 -18.54 28.34
N ARG A 361 -23.89 -17.68 29.20
CA ARG A 361 -24.62 -16.94 30.24
C ARG A 361 -25.27 -15.65 29.75
N ALA A 362 -24.93 -15.20 28.54
CA ALA A 362 -25.42 -13.95 27.96
C ALA A 362 -26.41 -14.16 26.80
N ALA A 363 -26.67 -15.41 26.43
CA ALA A 363 -27.75 -15.87 25.57
C ALA A 363 -28.83 -16.48 26.47
#